data_AF-A0A936Q2J0-F1
#
_entry.id   AF-A0A936Q2J0-F1
#
_cell.length_a   1.000
_cell.length_b   1.000
_cell.length_c   1.000
_cell.angle_alpha   90.00
_cell.angle_beta   90.00
_cell.angle_gamma   90.00
#
_symmetry.space_group_name_H-M   'P 1'
#
loop_
_entity.id
_entity.type
_entity.pdbx_description
1 polymer ?
#
loop_
_entity_poly.entity_id
_entity_poly.type
_entity_poly.pdbx_seq_one_letter_code
_entity_poly.pdbx_strand_id
1 'polypeptide(L)'
;MARWPPERRLPAEPPTPTPAQLDATLAATAWYLRLYHDTPDDPGVARMFCDPERVGAFAVRPEALAAGEPRALFRLLVATTMFQRRADLQIERVLRGISAQDADALTDPDALLAAADANPCPRARSLTALLTECDLTKDPQTALGTCAASPGAPCDLKRHTVLLKRYGHFGKVPTSLALTLREHGVADLAALRQRALHEATDPADAAARLEAMLRRSWRVSDKIAAMALSMLTNPDLSPGLAPWSEGLDWSGYVVIDSNVDLFLRRVQFAGPWTYAARRAFILSLAARIDLSALKPGLRPYNPRLVQQAMYLSQSALNRKARPRDCAHEEPSPCGVCDLDRAGICSLRH
;
A
#
# COMPACT_ATOMS: atom_id res chain seq x y z
N MET A 1 13.44 -13.14 -21.40
CA MET A 1 12.99 -14.12 -20.38
C MET A 1 13.49 -13.69 -19.01
N ALA A 2 12.66 -13.01 -18.22
CA ALA A 2 12.94 -12.83 -16.79
C ALA A 2 12.30 -14.03 -16.07
N ARG A 3 13.12 -15.00 -15.66
CA ARG A 3 12.65 -16.10 -14.81
C ARG A 3 12.15 -15.50 -13.48
N TRP A 4 10.90 -15.79 -13.15
CA TRP A 4 10.34 -15.52 -11.82
C TRP A 4 11.23 -16.21 -10.78
N PRO A 5 11.66 -15.53 -9.70
CA PRO A 5 12.53 -16.18 -8.73
C PRO A 5 11.77 -17.31 -8.01
N PRO A 6 12.47 -18.40 -7.64
CA PRO A 6 11.89 -19.53 -6.91
C PRO A 6 11.33 -19.08 -5.56
N GLU A 7 10.38 -19.88 -5.05
CA GLU A 7 9.74 -19.75 -3.73
C GLU A 7 10.71 -19.20 -2.67
N ARG A 8 10.38 -18.04 -2.10
CA ARG A 8 11.16 -17.45 -1.00
C ARG A 8 11.00 -18.34 0.23
N ARG A 9 11.94 -19.26 0.46
CA ARG A 9 12.26 -19.67 1.82
C ARG A 9 12.63 -18.41 2.59
N LEU A 10 11.93 -18.14 3.68
CA LEU A 10 12.34 -17.10 4.63
C LEU A 10 13.81 -17.38 5.02
N PRO A 11 14.70 -16.37 5.03
CA PRO A 11 16.05 -16.57 5.53
C PRO A 11 16.03 -17.03 7.00
N ALA A 12 17.19 -17.54 7.46
CA ALA A 12 17.50 -17.80 8.86
C ALA A 12 16.93 -16.73 9.79
N GLU A 13 16.55 -17.14 11.01
CA GLU A 13 15.85 -16.34 12.02
C GLU A 13 16.21 -14.85 11.97
N PRO A 14 15.21 -13.94 11.94
CA PRO A 14 15.47 -12.51 11.91
C PRO A 14 16.39 -12.12 13.08
N PRO A 15 17.29 -11.14 12.89
CA PRO A 15 18.17 -10.71 13.97
C PRO A 15 17.32 -10.27 15.17
N THR A 16 17.70 -10.74 16.36
CA THR A 16 17.00 -10.36 17.60
C THR A 16 17.17 -8.85 17.84
N PRO A 17 16.07 -8.09 18.02
CA PRO A 17 16.18 -6.66 18.27
C PRO A 17 16.99 -6.34 19.52
N THR A 18 17.89 -5.36 19.42
CA THR A 18 18.64 -4.85 20.58
C THR A 18 17.74 -3.99 21.48
N PRO A 19 18.10 -3.77 22.76
CA PRO A 19 17.37 -2.84 23.62
C PRO A 19 17.22 -1.45 23.01
N ALA A 20 18.28 -0.88 22.44
CA ALA A 20 18.23 0.43 21.80
C ALA A 20 17.27 0.49 20.59
N GLN A 21 17.22 -0.58 19.78
CA GLN A 21 16.26 -0.70 18.67
C GLN A 21 14.82 -0.76 19.18
N LEU A 22 14.60 -1.49 20.28
CA LEU A 22 13.29 -1.60 20.92
C LEU A 22 12.85 -0.24 21.49
N ASP A 23 13.72 0.44 22.23
CA ASP A 23 13.43 1.74 22.85
C ASP A 23 13.09 2.80 21.80
N ALA A 24 13.88 2.88 20.71
CA ALA A 24 13.60 3.80 19.61
C ALA A 24 12.27 3.47 18.91
N THR A 25 11.98 2.18 18.71
CA THR A 25 10.71 1.75 18.10
C THR A 25 9.52 2.02 19.01
N LEU A 26 9.68 1.82 20.32
CA LEU A 26 8.67 2.12 21.33
C LEU A 26 8.38 3.62 21.38
N ALA A 27 9.41 4.46 21.39
CA ALA A 27 9.29 5.91 21.33
C ALA A 27 8.53 6.37 20.07
N ALA A 28 8.87 5.82 18.90
CA ALA A 28 8.14 6.09 17.67
C ALA A 28 6.67 5.67 17.75
N THR A 29 6.41 4.47 18.27
CA THR A 29 5.07 3.89 18.37
C THR A 29 4.19 4.70 19.32
N ALA A 30 4.67 5.02 20.52
CA ALA A 30 3.95 5.84 21.49
C ALA A 30 3.65 7.24 20.92
N TRP A 31 4.61 7.86 20.23
CA TRP A 31 4.41 9.15 19.55
C TRP A 31 3.32 9.08 18.48
N TYR A 32 3.36 8.07 17.60
CA TYR A 32 2.37 7.89 16.54
C TYR A 32 0.97 7.63 17.09
N LEU A 33 0.86 6.74 18.09
CA LEU A 33 -0.43 6.39 18.70
C LEU A 33 -1.12 7.58 19.36
N ARG A 34 -0.33 8.51 19.90
CA ARG A 34 -0.80 9.73 20.56
C ARG A 34 -1.25 10.81 19.57
N LEU A 35 -0.48 11.06 18.52
CA LEU A 35 -0.71 12.22 17.64
C LEU A 35 -1.52 11.90 16.38
N TYR A 36 -1.41 10.67 15.86
CA TYR A 36 -1.87 10.36 14.51
C TYR A 36 -2.88 9.24 14.44
N HIS A 37 -2.67 8.17 15.21
CA HIS A 37 -3.50 6.98 15.12
C HIS A 37 -4.98 7.30 15.37
N ASP A 38 -5.82 6.90 14.40
CA ASP A 38 -7.25 7.16 14.36
C ASP A 38 -7.63 8.66 14.31
N THR A 39 -6.80 9.46 13.62
CA THR A 39 -7.09 10.86 13.30
C THR A 39 -7.24 11.06 11.80
N PRO A 40 -7.85 12.17 11.34
CA PRO A 40 -7.90 12.51 9.91
C PRO A 40 -6.51 12.70 9.26
N ASP A 41 -5.48 12.96 10.07
CA ASP A 41 -4.13 13.25 9.60
C ASP A 41 -3.29 11.99 9.32
N ASP A 42 -3.79 10.79 9.66
CA ASP A 42 -3.07 9.52 9.47
C ASP A 42 -2.97 9.15 7.96
N PRO A 43 -1.77 9.20 7.35
CA PRO A 43 -1.62 8.92 5.93
C PRO A 43 -1.52 7.43 5.63
N GLY A 44 -2.02 6.99 4.49
CA GLY A 44 -1.83 5.61 4.01
C GLY A 44 -2.59 4.55 4.81
N VAL A 45 -3.68 4.95 5.48
CA VAL A 45 -4.67 4.07 6.11
C VAL A 45 -6.03 4.21 5.43
N ALA A 46 -6.97 3.29 5.68
CA ALA A 46 -8.26 3.22 4.97
C ALA A 46 -9.04 4.54 5.05
N ARG A 47 -9.01 5.21 6.21
CA ARG A 47 -9.70 6.50 6.43
C ARG A 47 -9.26 7.58 5.44
N MET A 48 -7.98 7.65 5.08
CA MET A 48 -7.47 8.60 4.08
C MET A 48 -8.11 8.38 2.70
N PHE A 49 -8.37 7.12 2.32
CA PHE A 49 -9.01 6.79 1.05
C PHE A 49 -10.53 6.96 1.07
N CYS A 50 -11.11 7.23 2.24
CA CYS A 50 -12.51 7.63 2.34
C CYS A 50 -12.70 9.14 2.26
N ASP A 51 -11.61 9.91 2.24
CA ASP A 51 -11.65 11.37 2.27
C ASP A 51 -11.50 11.98 0.86
N PRO A 52 -12.57 12.58 0.30
CA PRO A 52 -12.53 13.21 -1.03
C PRO A 52 -11.59 14.41 -1.09
N GLU A 53 -11.31 15.10 0.01
CA GLU A 53 -10.33 16.19 0.04
C GLU A 53 -8.89 15.67 -0.12
N ARG A 54 -8.66 14.37 0.11
CA ARG A 54 -7.33 13.77 -0.01
C ARG A 54 -7.14 13.04 -1.33
N VAL A 55 -8.13 12.28 -1.76
CA VAL A 55 -8.02 11.41 -2.95
C VAL A 55 -9.01 11.74 -4.07
N GLY A 56 -9.82 12.79 -3.94
CA GLY A 56 -10.76 13.22 -4.98
C GLY A 56 -11.78 12.16 -5.32
N ALA A 57 -12.02 11.94 -6.62
CA ALA A 57 -12.97 10.96 -7.11
C ALA A 57 -12.62 9.49 -6.81
N PHE A 58 -11.40 9.22 -6.35
CA PHE A 58 -11.01 7.88 -5.86
C PHE A 58 -11.52 7.60 -4.45
N ALA A 59 -12.11 8.59 -3.76
CA ALA A 59 -12.68 8.37 -2.44
C ALA A 59 -13.75 7.28 -2.49
N VAL A 60 -13.70 6.38 -1.51
CA VAL A 60 -14.71 5.34 -1.30
C VAL A 60 -15.59 5.74 -0.12
N ARG A 61 -16.88 5.42 -0.18
CA ARG A 61 -17.76 5.65 0.96
C ARG A 61 -17.33 4.75 2.13
N PRO A 62 -17.22 5.26 3.36
CA PRO A 62 -16.87 4.46 4.54
C PRO A 62 -17.74 3.21 4.68
N GLU A 63 -19.05 3.33 4.46
CA GLU A 63 -20.02 2.25 4.63
C GLU A 63 -19.83 1.16 3.57
N ALA A 64 -19.55 1.57 2.33
CA ALA A 64 -19.26 0.64 1.22
C ALA A 64 -17.96 -0.13 1.47
N LEU A 65 -16.94 0.54 1.99
CA LEU A 65 -15.68 -0.11 2.35
C LEU A 65 -15.86 -1.07 3.53
N ALA A 66 -16.57 -0.66 4.59
CA ALA A 66 -16.86 -1.48 5.75
C ALA A 66 -17.70 -2.72 5.40
N ALA A 67 -18.61 -2.61 4.44
CA ALA A 67 -19.39 -3.72 3.91
C ALA A 67 -18.60 -4.63 2.94
N GLY A 68 -17.38 -4.24 2.55
CA GLY A 68 -16.57 -4.98 1.59
C GLY A 68 -17.14 -4.94 0.16
N GLU A 69 -17.81 -3.84 -0.23
CA GLU A 69 -18.40 -3.72 -1.57
C GLU A 69 -17.34 -3.87 -2.68
N PRO A 70 -17.54 -4.75 -3.68
CA PRO A 70 -16.54 -5.06 -4.70
C PRO A 70 -15.90 -3.84 -5.38
N ARG A 71 -16.72 -2.86 -5.79
CA ARG A 71 -16.26 -1.63 -6.45
C ARG A 71 -15.44 -0.74 -5.53
N ALA A 72 -15.81 -0.63 -4.26
CA ALA A 72 -15.06 0.14 -3.26
C ALA A 72 -13.67 -0.49 -3.04
N LEU A 73 -13.60 -1.81 -2.88
CA LEU A 73 -12.35 -2.54 -2.72
C LEU A 73 -11.43 -2.38 -3.94
N PHE A 74 -11.99 -2.49 -5.15
CA PHE A 74 -11.20 -2.34 -6.38
C PHE A 74 -10.66 -0.91 -6.55
N ARG A 75 -11.51 0.10 -6.29
CA ARG A 75 -11.12 1.52 -6.30
C ARG A 75 -10.01 1.81 -5.29
N LEU A 76 -10.14 1.32 -4.06
CA LEU A 76 -9.12 1.43 -3.02
C LEU A 76 -7.79 0.83 -3.51
N LEU A 77 -7.81 -0.37 -4.08
CA LEU A 77 -6.61 -1.04 -4.57
C LEU A 77 -5.92 -0.26 -5.69
N VAL A 78 -6.69 0.22 -6.69
CA VAL A 78 -6.16 1.06 -7.77
C VAL A 78 -5.53 2.34 -7.20
N ALA A 79 -6.22 3.05 -6.29
CA ALA A 79 -5.69 4.24 -5.65
C ALA A 79 -4.40 3.95 -4.87
N THR A 80 -4.36 2.84 -4.13
CA THR A 80 -3.20 2.40 -3.33
C THR A 80 -1.96 2.19 -4.20
N THR A 81 -2.13 1.64 -5.41
CA THR A 81 -1.00 1.42 -6.33
C THR A 81 -0.26 2.70 -6.70
N MET A 82 -0.90 3.87 -6.59
CA MET A 82 -0.31 5.15 -6.94
C MET A 82 0.80 5.57 -5.96
N PHE A 83 0.76 5.10 -4.71
CA PHE A 83 1.68 5.44 -3.61
C PHE A 83 3.02 4.67 -3.68
N GLN A 84 3.68 4.73 -4.85
CA GLN A 84 5.01 4.14 -5.08
C GLN A 84 6.08 5.20 -5.36
N ARG A 85 7.19 5.20 -4.60
CA ARG A 85 8.41 5.96 -4.91
C ARG A 85 8.20 7.47 -5.22
N ARG A 86 7.11 8.08 -4.77
CA ARG A 86 6.83 9.53 -4.79
C ARG A 86 6.22 9.92 -3.45
N ALA A 87 6.36 11.19 -3.09
CA ALA A 87 5.77 11.72 -1.87
C ALA A 87 4.23 11.64 -1.95
N ASP A 88 3.60 11.22 -0.85
CA ASP A 88 2.15 11.03 -0.75
C ASP A 88 1.37 12.26 -1.20
N LEU A 89 1.80 13.45 -0.77
CA LEU A 89 1.15 14.73 -1.13
C LEU A 89 1.11 14.99 -2.64
N GLN A 90 2.12 14.52 -3.39
CA GLN A 90 2.11 14.63 -4.85
C GLN A 90 1.11 13.64 -5.45
N ILE A 91 1.00 12.45 -4.88
CA ILE A 91 0.03 11.43 -5.33
C ILE A 91 -1.39 11.89 -5.03
N GLU A 92 -1.66 12.40 -3.83
CA GLU A 92 -2.94 13.03 -3.47
C GLU A 92 -3.35 14.12 -4.46
N ARG A 93 -2.42 15.00 -4.83
CA ARG A 93 -2.67 16.04 -5.84
C ARG A 93 -2.99 15.45 -7.21
N VAL A 94 -2.34 14.36 -7.61
CA VAL A 94 -2.66 13.66 -8.87
C VAL A 94 -4.06 13.07 -8.80
N LEU A 95 -4.39 12.33 -7.74
CA LEU A 95 -5.70 11.68 -7.56
C LEU A 95 -6.84 12.71 -7.55
N ARG A 96 -6.69 13.83 -6.82
CA ARG A 96 -7.64 14.95 -6.83
C ARG A 96 -7.84 15.58 -8.20
N GLY A 97 -6.81 15.55 -9.04
CA GLY A 97 -6.86 16.15 -10.38
C GLY A 97 -7.50 15.25 -11.43
N ILE A 98 -7.94 14.04 -11.09
CA ILE A 98 -8.63 13.11 -11.98
C ILE A 98 -10.14 13.29 -11.80
N SER A 99 -10.86 13.46 -12.91
CA SER A 99 -12.32 13.65 -12.90
C SER A 99 -13.05 12.40 -12.39
N ALA A 100 -14.31 12.54 -11.98
CA ALA A 100 -15.15 11.41 -11.58
C ALA A 100 -15.27 10.36 -12.69
N GLN A 101 -15.56 10.81 -13.91
CA GLN A 101 -15.67 9.94 -15.08
C GLN A 101 -14.37 9.19 -15.38
N ASP A 102 -13.21 9.86 -15.26
CA ASP A 102 -11.91 9.22 -15.46
C ASP A 102 -11.57 8.24 -14.34
N ALA A 103 -11.91 8.56 -13.08
CA ALA A 103 -11.73 7.66 -11.96
C ALA A 103 -12.61 6.41 -12.11
N ASP A 104 -13.86 6.54 -12.57
CA ASP A 104 -14.74 5.41 -12.87
C ASP A 104 -14.15 4.52 -13.98
N ALA A 105 -13.67 5.11 -15.07
CA ALA A 105 -13.01 4.37 -16.16
C ALA A 105 -11.75 3.60 -15.70
N LEU A 106 -11.09 4.08 -14.63
CA LEU A 106 -9.91 3.44 -14.04
C LEU A 106 -10.25 2.42 -12.94
N THR A 107 -11.50 2.37 -12.46
CA THR A 107 -11.85 1.62 -11.23
C THR A 107 -13.07 0.73 -11.35
N ASP A 108 -13.73 0.68 -12.51
CA ASP A 108 -14.77 -0.31 -12.80
C ASP A 108 -14.14 -1.57 -13.45
N PRO A 109 -14.07 -2.72 -12.74
CA PRO A 109 -13.43 -3.92 -13.25
C PRO A 109 -14.13 -4.48 -14.50
N ASP A 110 -15.46 -4.38 -14.60
CA ASP A 110 -16.22 -4.91 -15.73
C ASP A 110 -15.97 -4.07 -16.98
N ALA A 111 -15.97 -2.74 -16.82
CA ALA A 111 -15.64 -1.83 -17.91
C ALA A 111 -14.19 -2.03 -18.39
N LEU A 112 -13.25 -2.27 -17.47
CA LEU A 112 -11.85 -2.56 -17.80
C LEU A 112 -11.68 -3.88 -18.57
N LEU A 113 -12.43 -4.92 -18.21
CA LEU A 113 -12.42 -6.19 -18.93
C LEU A 113 -13.07 -6.07 -20.31
N ALA A 114 -14.22 -5.39 -20.40
CA ALA A 114 -14.88 -5.11 -21.67
C ALA A 114 -13.96 -4.31 -22.62
N ALA A 115 -13.28 -3.29 -22.10
CA ALA A 115 -12.29 -2.52 -22.85
C ALA A 115 -11.08 -3.36 -23.27
N ALA A 116 -10.61 -4.28 -22.41
CA ALA A 116 -9.54 -5.21 -22.75
C ALA A 116 -9.95 -6.13 -23.91
N ASP A 117 -11.15 -6.70 -23.87
CA ASP A 117 -11.65 -7.64 -24.87
C ASP A 117 -11.94 -6.96 -26.22
N ALA A 118 -12.49 -5.74 -26.18
CA ALA A 118 -12.70 -4.90 -27.36
C ALA A 118 -11.40 -4.30 -27.92
N ASN A 119 -10.29 -4.36 -27.18
CA ASN A 119 -9.04 -3.74 -27.61
C ASN A 119 -8.52 -4.37 -28.91
N PRO A 120 -8.20 -3.60 -29.96
CA PRO A 120 -7.63 -4.14 -31.19
C PRO A 120 -6.27 -4.82 -30.98
N CYS A 121 -5.52 -4.42 -29.96
CA CYS A 121 -4.23 -5.01 -29.64
C CYS A 121 -4.40 -6.28 -28.80
N PRO A 122 -3.96 -7.46 -29.28
CA PRO A 122 -4.09 -8.72 -28.51
C PRO A 122 -3.29 -8.69 -27.20
N ARG A 123 -2.25 -7.85 -27.10
CA ARG A 123 -1.41 -7.70 -25.90
C ARG A 123 -2.16 -7.09 -24.72
N ALA A 124 -3.32 -6.48 -24.92
CA ALA A 124 -4.15 -5.94 -23.85
C ALA A 124 -5.18 -6.95 -23.30
N ARG A 125 -5.40 -8.09 -23.98
CA ARG A 125 -6.50 -9.03 -23.71
C ARG A 125 -6.20 -10.07 -22.65
N SER A 126 -4.94 -10.37 -22.36
CA SER A 126 -4.58 -11.36 -21.32
C SER A 126 -3.58 -10.78 -20.35
N LEU A 127 -3.60 -11.27 -19.10
CA LEU A 127 -2.65 -10.80 -18.11
C LEU A 127 -1.21 -11.07 -18.58
N THR A 128 -0.93 -12.30 -19.03
CA THR A 128 0.40 -12.68 -19.52
C THR A 128 0.89 -11.74 -20.62
N ALA A 129 0.12 -11.53 -21.69
CA ALA A 129 0.56 -10.68 -22.80
C ALA A 129 0.71 -9.21 -22.37
N LEU A 130 -0.14 -8.71 -21.47
CA LEU A 130 -0.04 -7.36 -20.92
C LEU A 130 1.26 -7.15 -20.13
N LEU A 131 1.67 -8.17 -19.36
CA LEU A 131 2.86 -8.12 -18.52
C LEU A 131 4.14 -8.30 -19.35
N THR A 132 4.16 -9.22 -20.33
CA THR A 132 5.39 -9.64 -21.01
C THR A 132 5.60 -9.05 -22.39
N GLU A 133 4.55 -8.67 -23.10
CA GLU A 133 4.62 -8.26 -24.51
C GLU A 133 4.21 -6.81 -24.75
N CYS A 134 3.30 -6.27 -23.93
CA CYS A 134 2.88 -4.88 -24.08
C CYS A 134 4.06 -3.95 -23.76
N ASP A 135 4.44 -3.13 -24.73
CA ASP A 135 5.55 -2.17 -24.68
C ASP A 135 5.06 -0.74 -24.41
N LEU A 136 3.87 -0.61 -23.80
CA LEU A 136 3.30 0.68 -23.41
C LEU A 136 4.33 1.52 -22.66
N THR A 137 4.56 2.72 -23.18
CA THR A 137 5.39 3.74 -22.57
C THR A 137 4.72 5.11 -22.72
N LYS A 138 5.40 6.16 -22.28
CA LYS A 138 4.98 7.54 -22.48
C LYS A 138 5.98 8.24 -23.38
N ASP A 139 5.47 8.93 -24.37
CA ASP A 139 6.25 9.76 -25.27
C ASP A 139 6.90 10.91 -24.45
N PRO A 140 8.22 11.11 -24.55
CA PRO A 140 8.92 12.13 -23.78
C PRO A 140 8.62 13.56 -24.23
N GLN A 141 8.17 13.77 -25.48
CA GLN A 141 7.88 15.07 -26.05
C GLN A 141 6.40 15.46 -25.85
N THR A 142 5.47 14.55 -26.13
CA THR A 142 4.03 14.85 -26.08
C THR A 142 3.39 14.47 -24.74
N ALA A 143 4.09 13.71 -23.90
CA ALA A 143 3.58 13.12 -22.67
C ALA A 143 2.37 12.19 -22.85
N LEU A 144 2.03 11.81 -24.09
CA LEU A 144 0.96 10.86 -24.40
C LEU A 144 1.43 9.41 -24.22
N GLY A 145 0.49 8.51 -23.94
CA GLY A 145 0.77 7.07 -23.95
C GLY A 145 1.06 6.58 -25.37
N THR A 146 2.12 5.80 -25.56
CA THR A 146 2.55 5.29 -26.87
C THR A 146 3.06 3.85 -26.77
N CYS A 147 3.13 3.15 -27.90
CA CYS A 147 3.72 1.82 -28.03
C CYS A 147 4.19 1.59 -29.48
N ALA A 148 5.18 0.72 -29.69
CA ALA A 148 5.64 0.36 -31.03
C ALA A 148 4.75 -0.71 -31.68
N ALA A 149 4.10 -1.55 -30.87
CA ALA A 149 3.26 -2.65 -31.36
C ALA A 149 2.05 -2.20 -32.19
N SER A 150 1.44 -1.07 -31.81
CA SER A 150 0.22 -0.55 -32.44
C SER A 150 0.12 0.96 -32.23
N PRO A 151 1.00 1.77 -32.85
CA PRO A 151 1.19 3.18 -32.51
C PRO A 151 -0.08 4.01 -32.71
N GLY A 152 -0.79 3.82 -33.82
CA GLY A 152 -2.01 4.56 -34.15
C GLY A 152 -3.32 4.00 -33.58
N ALA A 153 -3.30 2.83 -32.95
CA ALA A 153 -4.53 2.21 -32.46
C ALA A 153 -5.07 2.92 -31.20
N PRO A 154 -6.39 3.18 -31.13
CA PRO A 154 -7.06 3.56 -29.89
C PRO A 154 -6.81 2.49 -28.82
N CYS A 155 -6.41 2.90 -27.63
CA CYS A 155 -6.07 1.98 -26.55
C CYS A 155 -6.22 2.68 -25.19
N ASP A 156 -7.10 2.15 -24.35
CA ASP A 156 -7.34 2.70 -23.01
C ASP A 156 -6.09 2.70 -22.15
N LEU A 157 -5.18 1.74 -22.33
CA LEU A 157 -3.91 1.73 -21.60
C LEU A 157 -3.07 3.00 -21.88
N LYS A 158 -3.08 3.51 -23.12
CA LYS A 158 -2.40 4.77 -23.48
C LYS A 158 -3.08 5.96 -22.81
N ARG A 159 -4.41 6.02 -22.83
CA ARG A 159 -5.20 7.05 -22.15
C ARG A 159 -4.96 7.02 -20.63
N HIS A 160 -5.02 5.85 -20.02
CA HIS A 160 -4.80 5.65 -18.58
C HIS A 160 -3.39 6.08 -18.16
N THR A 161 -2.36 5.87 -19.00
CA THR A 161 -1.01 6.39 -18.72
C THR A 161 -1.00 7.92 -18.57
N VAL A 162 -1.75 8.63 -19.41
CA VAL A 162 -1.87 10.10 -19.32
C VAL A 162 -2.63 10.50 -18.06
N LEU A 163 -3.78 9.89 -17.80
CA LEU A 163 -4.63 10.19 -16.65
C LEU A 163 -3.90 9.98 -15.32
N LEU A 164 -3.23 8.83 -15.17
CA LEU A 164 -2.55 8.49 -13.94
C LEU A 164 -1.30 9.35 -13.70
N LYS A 165 -0.73 10.03 -14.71
CA LYS A 165 0.45 10.92 -14.57
C LYS A 165 1.65 10.25 -13.85
N ARG A 166 1.73 8.93 -13.96
CA ARG A 166 2.75 8.06 -13.38
C ARG A 166 3.55 7.42 -14.50
N TYR A 167 4.55 6.60 -14.20
CA TYR A 167 5.50 6.01 -15.17
C TYR A 167 4.87 5.69 -16.54
N GLY A 168 5.64 5.70 -17.62
CA GLY A 168 5.05 5.57 -18.96
C GLY A 168 4.20 4.31 -19.21
N HIS A 169 4.40 3.27 -18.41
CA HIS A 169 3.63 2.01 -18.46
C HIS A 169 2.55 1.89 -17.37
N PHE A 170 2.23 2.96 -16.63
CA PHE A 170 1.36 2.87 -15.45
C PHE A 170 -0.12 2.72 -15.83
N GLY A 171 -0.51 3.09 -17.05
CA GLY A 171 -1.85 2.83 -17.58
C GLY A 171 -2.24 1.35 -17.65
N LYS A 172 -1.27 0.43 -17.54
CA LYS A 172 -1.53 -1.02 -17.44
C LYS A 172 -2.16 -1.44 -16.11
N VAL A 173 -1.98 -0.68 -15.03
CA VAL A 173 -2.30 -1.13 -13.68
C VAL A 173 -3.78 -1.51 -13.52
N PRO A 174 -4.75 -0.64 -13.85
CA PRO A 174 -6.17 -0.97 -13.70
C PRO A 174 -6.57 -2.26 -14.44
N THR A 175 -6.25 -2.32 -15.72
CA THR A 175 -6.59 -3.49 -16.57
C THR A 175 -5.88 -4.75 -16.09
N SER A 176 -4.62 -4.66 -15.63
CA SER A 176 -3.91 -5.83 -15.10
C SER A 176 -4.53 -6.37 -13.81
N LEU A 177 -5.10 -5.50 -12.96
CA LEU A 177 -5.84 -5.91 -11.76
C LEU A 177 -7.09 -6.68 -12.15
N ALA A 178 -7.90 -6.13 -13.06
CA ALA A 178 -9.11 -6.80 -13.55
C ALA A 178 -8.79 -8.13 -14.25
N LEU A 179 -7.75 -8.18 -15.08
CA LEU A 179 -7.28 -9.40 -15.73
C LEU A 179 -6.74 -10.44 -14.73
N THR A 180 -6.21 -10.01 -13.58
CA THR A 180 -5.76 -10.93 -12.52
C THR A 180 -6.97 -11.63 -11.88
N LEU A 181 -8.06 -10.90 -11.63
CA LEU A 181 -9.31 -11.50 -11.15
C LEU A 181 -9.84 -12.53 -12.15
N ARG A 182 -9.88 -12.16 -13.44
CA ARG A 182 -10.28 -13.06 -14.53
C ARG A 182 -9.40 -14.31 -14.62
N GLU A 183 -8.08 -14.18 -14.52
CA GLU A 183 -7.15 -15.32 -14.57
C GLU A 183 -7.33 -16.28 -13.39
N HIS A 184 -7.71 -15.75 -12.22
CA HIS A 184 -8.10 -16.56 -11.07
C HIS A 184 -9.54 -17.08 -11.15
N GLY A 185 -10.28 -16.79 -12.23
CA GLY A 185 -11.66 -17.22 -12.42
C GLY A 185 -12.64 -16.65 -11.39
N VAL A 186 -12.34 -15.45 -10.85
CA VAL A 186 -13.17 -14.78 -9.84
C VAL A 186 -13.68 -13.45 -10.35
N ALA A 187 -14.86 -13.04 -9.89
CA ALA A 187 -15.50 -11.79 -10.31
C ALA A 187 -14.90 -10.56 -9.62
N ASP A 188 -14.50 -10.69 -8.36
CA ASP A 188 -14.06 -9.57 -7.53
C ASP A 188 -13.00 -9.96 -6.48
N LEU A 189 -12.56 -8.96 -5.73
CA LEU A 189 -11.56 -9.11 -4.68
C LEU A 189 -12.05 -9.94 -3.48
N ALA A 190 -13.35 -9.93 -3.18
CA ALA A 190 -13.91 -10.74 -2.10
C ALA A 190 -13.91 -12.22 -2.50
N ALA A 191 -14.29 -12.55 -3.73
CA ALA A 191 -14.17 -13.89 -4.29
C ALA A 191 -12.71 -14.36 -4.38
N LEU A 192 -11.76 -13.46 -4.70
CA LEU A 192 -10.33 -13.77 -4.64
C LEU A 192 -9.88 -14.13 -3.21
N ARG A 193 -10.33 -13.37 -2.19
CA ARG A 193 -10.10 -13.69 -0.77
C ARG A 193 -10.68 -15.05 -0.40
N GLN A 194 -11.93 -15.33 -0.79
CA GLN A 194 -12.57 -16.63 -0.49
C GLN A 194 -11.80 -17.80 -1.11
N ARG A 195 -11.30 -17.62 -2.33
CA ARG A 195 -10.43 -18.61 -2.98
C ARG A 195 -9.15 -18.84 -2.18
N ALA A 196 -8.48 -17.77 -1.74
CA ALA A 196 -7.27 -17.89 -0.92
C ALA A 196 -7.53 -18.60 0.41
N LEU A 197 -8.68 -18.34 1.06
CA LEU A 197 -9.10 -19.03 2.28
C LEU A 197 -9.38 -20.51 2.04
N HIS A 198 -10.05 -20.85 0.93
CA HIS A 198 -10.40 -22.22 0.60
C HIS A 198 -9.18 -23.09 0.24
N GLU A 199 -8.19 -22.50 -0.44
CA GLU A 199 -6.98 -23.20 -0.88
C GLU A 199 -5.89 -23.30 0.20
N ALA A 200 -6.08 -22.64 1.35
CA ALA A 200 -5.08 -22.53 2.40
C ALA A 200 -5.22 -23.59 3.50
N THR A 201 -4.11 -23.90 4.15
CA THR A 201 -4.08 -24.80 5.32
C THR A 201 -4.41 -24.10 6.63
N ASP A 202 -4.09 -22.81 6.74
CA ASP A 202 -4.29 -22.00 7.94
C ASP A 202 -4.41 -20.51 7.56
N PRO A 203 -4.76 -19.61 8.52
CA PRO A 203 -4.92 -18.18 8.23
C PRO A 203 -3.66 -17.47 7.74
N ALA A 204 -2.46 -17.93 8.08
CA ALA A 204 -1.20 -17.33 7.63
C ALA A 204 -0.87 -17.75 6.20
N ASP A 205 -1.09 -19.01 5.84
CA ASP A 205 -1.03 -19.49 4.46
C ASP A 205 -2.06 -18.75 3.58
N ALA A 206 -3.30 -18.59 4.06
CA ALA A 206 -4.33 -17.83 3.36
C ALA A 206 -3.91 -16.37 3.10
N ALA A 207 -3.31 -15.73 4.10
CA ALA A 207 -2.81 -14.37 3.99
C ALA A 207 -1.68 -14.25 2.95
N ALA A 208 -0.72 -15.17 2.98
CA ALA A 208 0.40 -15.22 2.03
C ALA A 208 -0.07 -15.51 0.59
N ARG A 209 -1.04 -16.41 0.42
CA ARG A 209 -1.65 -16.72 -0.87
C ARG A 209 -2.36 -15.52 -1.46
N LEU A 210 -3.20 -14.84 -0.68
CA LEU A 210 -3.91 -13.65 -1.14
C LEU A 210 -2.93 -12.55 -1.56
N GLU A 211 -1.86 -12.33 -0.78
CA GLU A 211 -0.78 -11.40 -1.16
C GLU A 211 -0.13 -11.80 -2.49
N ALA A 212 0.19 -13.09 -2.67
CA ALA A 212 0.81 -13.60 -3.88
C ALA A 212 -0.10 -13.48 -5.12
N MET A 213 -1.40 -13.76 -4.97
CA MET A 213 -2.39 -13.62 -6.04
C MET A 213 -2.48 -12.16 -6.53
N LEU A 214 -2.58 -11.19 -5.62
CA LEU A 214 -2.61 -9.77 -5.98
C LEU A 214 -1.33 -9.30 -6.66
N ARG A 215 -0.17 -9.83 -6.24
CA ARG A 215 1.14 -9.46 -6.81
C ARG A 215 1.36 -9.91 -8.25
N ARG A 216 0.47 -10.71 -8.82
CA ARG A 216 0.50 -11.05 -10.26
C ARG A 216 0.14 -9.84 -11.13
N SER A 217 -0.59 -8.87 -10.60
CA SER A 217 -0.96 -7.67 -11.34
C SER A 217 0.24 -6.74 -11.56
N TRP A 218 0.18 -5.95 -12.64
CA TRP A 218 1.26 -5.05 -13.00
C TRP A 218 1.50 -4.02 -11.89
N ARG A 219 2.75 -3.89 -11.47
CA ARG A 219 3.17 -2.95 -10.41
C ARG A 219 2.47 -3.17 -9.06
N VAL A 220 1.84 -4.31 -8.79
CA VAL A 220 1.47 -4.66 -7.41
C VAL A 220 2.64 -5.39 -6.76
N SER A 221 3.48 -4.64 -6.04
CA SER A 221 4.65 -5.18 -5.34
C SER A 221 4.30 -5.70 -3.94
N ASP A 222 5.25 -6.35 -3.25
CA ASP A 222 5.16 -6.70 -1.82
C ASP A 222 4.63 -5.51 -0.98
N LYS A 223 5.18 -4.30 -1.22
CA LYS A 223 4.73 -3.06 -0.55
C LYS A 223 3.24 -2.79 -0.79
N ILE A 224 2.80 -2.78 -2.04
CA ILE A 224 1.44 -2.36 -2.39
C ILE A 224 0.42 -3.40 -1.96
N ALA A 225 0.72 -4.69 -2.12
CA ALA A 225 -0.15 -5.76 -1.65
C ALA A 225 -0.30 -5.69 -0.12
N ALA A 226 0.80 -5.60 0.63
CA ALA A 226 0.74 -5.45 2.09
C ALA A 226 -0.01 -4.17 2.51
N MET A 227 0.19 -3.05 1.81
CA MET A 227 -0.50 -1.80 2.11
C MET A 227 -2.01 -1.94 1.94
N ALA A 228 -2.47 -2.41 0.77
CA ALA A 228 -3.89 -2.61 0.48
C ALA A 228 -4.51 -3.63 1.44
N LEU A 229 -3.90 -4.80 1.60
CA LEU A 229 -4.43 -5.86 2.45
C LEU A 229 -4.48 -5.44 3.92
N SER A 230 -3.45 -4.76 4.44
CA SER A 230 -3.47 -4.25 5.82
C SER A 230 -4.63 -3.29 6.10
N MET A 231 -5.07 -2.50 5.11
CA MET A 231 -6.25 -1.64 5.27
C MET A 231 -7.55 -2.42 5.32
N LEU A 232 -7.62 -3.55 4.62
CA LEU A 232 -8.83 -4.37 4.53
C LEU A 232 -8.96 -5.36 5.69
N THR A 233 -7.84 -5.74 6.32
CA THR A 233 -7.81 -6.83 7.30
C THR A 233 -7.40 -6.41 8.71
N ASN A 234 -6.75 -5.25 8.90
CA ASN A 234 -6.33 -4.83 10.24
C ASN A 234 -7.40 -3.97 10.91
N PRO A 235 -8.14 -4.50 11.90
CA PRO A 235 -9.23 -3.78 12.56
C PRO A 235 -8.77 -2.56 13.37
N ASP A 236 -7.51 -2.54 13.84
CA ASP A 236 -7.01 -1.43 14.64
C ASP A 236 -6.43 -0.31 13.77
N LEU A 237 -6.06 -0.58 12.50
CA LEU A 237 -5.44 0.42 11.63
C LEU A 237 -6.42 1.54 11.23
N SER A 238 -7.70 1.18 11.05
CA SER A 238 -8.79 2.11 10.78
C SER A 238 -10.08 1.47 11.31
N PRO A 239 -10.41 1.69 12.60
CA PRO A 239 -11.54 1.05 13.26
C PRO A 239 -12.84 1.18 12.46
N GLY A 240 -13.52 0.04 12.25
CA GLY A 240 -14.77 -0.05 11.49
C GLY A 240 -14.62 -0.08 9.97
N LEU A 241 -13.40 0.03 9.41
CA LEU A 241 -13.16 0.05 7.95
C LEU A 241 -12.41 -1.17 7.41
N ALA A 242 -12.18 -2.20 8.23
CA ALA A 242 -11.50 -3.43 7.85
C ALA A 242 -12.52 -4.58 7.64
N PRO A 243 -13.14 -4.71 6.45
CA PRO A 243 -14.19 -5.70 6.17
C PRO A 243 -13.71 -7.15 6.29
N TRP A 244 -12.40 -7.39 6.25
CA TRP A 244 -11.79 -8.71 6.21
C TRP A 244 -10.93 -9.00 7.44
N SER A 245 -11.35 -8.49 8.60
CA SER A 245 -10.61 -8.64 9.86
C SER A 245 -10.53 -10.06 10.41
N GLU A 246 -11.36 -10.97 9.89
CA GLU A 246 -11.40 -12.38 10.29
C GLU A 246 -10.88 -13.31 9.19
N GLY A 247 -10.46 -14.51 9.58
CA GLY A 247 -10.06 -15.61 8.69
C GLY A 247 -8.67 -15.49 8.05
N LEU A 248 -8.03 -14.32 8.13
CA LEU A 248 -6.66 -14.09 7.64
C LEU A 248 -5.75 -13.69 8.80
N ASP A 249 -4.53 -14.24 8.83
CA ASP A 249 -3.48 -13.68 9.69
C ASP A 249 -2.90 -12.43 9.01
N TRP A 250 -3.47 -11.29 9.35
CA TRP A 250 -3.07 -10.00 8.82
C TRP A 250 -1.78 -9.45 9.44
N SER A 251 -1.25 -10.07 10.51
CA SER A 251 -0.08 -9.56 11.22
C SER A 251 1.17 -9.48 10.31
N GLY A 252 1.23 -10.31 9.27
CA GLY A 252 2.30 -10.32 8.27
C GLY A 252 2.26 -9.18 7.25
N TYR A 253 1.15 -8.42 7.15
CA TYR A 253 1.01 -7.33 6.18
C TYR A 253 1.67 -6.03 6.66
N VAL A 254 3.00 -6.07 6.70
CA VAL A 254 3.85 -4.94 7.09
C VAL A 254 4.36 -4.21 5.85
N VAL A 255 4.18 -2.89 5.77
CA VAL A 255 4.58 -2.09 4.60
C VAL A 255 6.02 -1.63 4.75
N ILE A 256 6.89 -1.97 3.80
CA ILE A 256 8.28 -1.51 3.80
C ILE A 256 8.49 -0.56 2.62
N ASP A 257 8.82 0.69 2.93
CA ASP A 257 9.13 1.73 1.95
C ASP A 257 10.40 2.49 2.32
N SER A 258 10.70 3.56 1.59
CA SER A 258 11.91 4.35 1.82
C SER A 258 11.97 5.01 3.19
N ASN A 259 10.84 5.42 3.78
CA ASN A 259 10.84 6.04 5.10
C ASN A 259 11.05 4.98 6.20
N VAL A 260 10.46 3.79 6.04
CA VAL A 260 10.78 2.65 6.90
C VAL A 260 12.26 2.27 6.75
N ASP A 261 12.82 2.28 5.54
CA ASP A 261 14.25 2.03 5.33
C ASP A 261 15.13 3.08 6.02
N LEU A 262 14.74 4.35 6.04
CA LEU A 262 15.43 5.40 6.81
C LEU A 262 15.41 5.08 8.30
N PHE A 263 14.27 4.64 8.83
CA PHE A 263 14.16 4.24 10.25
C PHE A 263 15.11 3.07 10.55
N LEU A 264 15.06 2.02 9.73
CA LEU A 264 15.87 0.83 9.90
C LEU A 264 17.38 1.11 9.82
N ARG A 265 17.81 2.02 8.92
CA ARG A 265 19.21 2.49 8.89
C ARG A 265 19.59 3.17 10.19
N ARG A 266 18.69 4.01 10.71
CA ARG A 266 18.92 4.83 11.88
C ARG A 266 19.05 4.01 13.15
N VAL A 267 18.24 2.97 13.30
CA VAL A 267 18.35 1.99 14.40
C VAL A 267 19.38 0.89 14.10
N GLN A 268 20.20 1.05 13.06
CA GLN A 268 21.32 0.16 12.72
C GLN A 268 20.87 -1.30 12.49
N PHE A 269 19.81 -1.51 11.71
CA PHE A 269 19.40 -2.84 11.28
C PHE A 269 20.56 -3.57 10.59
N ALA A 270 20.95 -4.73 11.14
CA ALA A 270 22.12 -5.50 10.72
C ALA A 270 21.80 -6.70 9.81
N GLY A 271 20.53 -6.91 9.46
CA GLY A 271 20.12 -8.03 8.61
C GLY A 271 20.24 -7.75 7.10
N PRO A 272 19.95 -8.76 6.26
CA PRO A 272 19.91 -8.57 4.81
C PRO A 272 18.89 -7.50 4.39
N TRP A 273 19.24 -6.67 3.40
CA TRP A 273 18.34 -5.61 2.87
C TRP A 273 17.25 -6.15 1.92
N THR A 274 16.69 -7.33 2.20
CA THR A 274 15.55 -7.88 1.47
C THR A 274 14.24 -7.45 2.12
N TYR A 275 13.15 -7.45 1.36
CA TYR A 275 11.84 -7.12 1.93
C TYR A 275 11.46 -8.10 3.04
N ALA A 276 11.69 -9.40 2.83
CA ALA A 276 11.37 -10.46 3.80
C ALA A 276 12.14 -10.31 5.11
N ALA A 277 13.46 -10.04 5.07
CA ALA A 277 14.26 -9.88 6.28
C ALA A 277 13.86 -8.65 7.09
N ARG A 278 13.57 -7.53 6.42
CA ARG A 278 13.05 -6.32 7.07
C ARG A 278 11.66 -6.55 7.67
N ARG A 279 10.78 -7.30 6.98
CA ARG A 279 9.44 -7.65 7.48
C ARG A 279 9.58 -8.46 8.76
N ALA A 280 10.37 -9.53 8.71
CA ALA A 280 10.63 -10.40 9.86
C ALA A 280 11.21 -9.64 11.07
N PHE A 281 12.15 -8.72 10.83
CA PHE A 281 12.69 -7.88 11.91
C PHE A 281 11.63 -6.97 12.57
N ILE A 282 10.75 -6.35 11.77
CA ILE A 282 9.65 -5.53 12.30
C ILE A 282 8.65 -6.39 13.08
N LEU A 283 8.36 -7.61 12.62
CA LEU A 283 7.52 -8.56 13.39
C LEU A 283 8.15 -8.88 14.74
N SER A 284 9.47 -9.10 14.79
CA SER A 284 10.21 -9.35 16.04
C SER A 284 10.23 -8.13 16.98
N LEU A 285 10.33 -6.92 16.45
CA LEU A 285 10.20 -5.68 17.23
C LEU A 285 8.79 -5.57 17.82
N ALA A 286 7.76 -5.75 16.99
CA ALA A 286 6.37 -5.64 17.41
C ALA A 286 5.98 -6.70 18.45
N ALA A 287 6.56 -7.90 18.39
CA ALA A 287 6.31 -8.95 19.38
C ALA A 287 6.79 -8.58 20.80
N ARG A 288 7.62 -7.54 20.93
CA ARG A 288 8.16 -7.05 22.20
C ARG A 288 7.52 -5.74 22.68
N ILE A 289 6.55 -5.21 21.94
CA ILE A 289 5.85 -3.98 22.26
C ILE A 289 4.38 -4.33 22.48
N ASP A 290 3.91 -4.27 23.72
CA ASP A 290 2.49 -4.40 24.02
C ASP A 290 1.76 -3.08 23.73
N LEU A 291 1.02 -3.04 22.63
CA LEU A 291 0.29 -1.83 22.22
C LEU A 291 -0.91 -1.53 23.12
N SER A 292 -1.47 -2.54 23.80
CA SER A 292 -2.59 -2.34 24.72
C SER A 292 -2.17 -1.55 25.96
N ALA A 293 -0.89 -1.64 26.34
CA ALA A 293 -0.28 -0.82 27.38
C ALA A 293 -0.05 0.64 26.94
N LEU A 294 0.06 0.90 25.63
CA LEU A 294 0.27 2.25 25.09
C LEU A 294 -1.03 2.99 24.79
N LYS A 295 -2.06 2.28 24.29
CA LYS A 295 -3.39 2.84 24.02
C LYS A 295 -4.45 1.77 24.31
N PRO A 296 -5.30 1.97 25.34
CA PRO A 296 -6.37 1.03 25.67
C PRO A 296 -7.28 0.74 24.47
N GLY A 297 -7.68 -0.52 24.32
CA GLY A 297 -8.53 -0.99 23.23
C GLY A 297 -7.77 -1.51 21.99
N LEU A 298 -6.45 -1.28 21.91
CA LEU A 298 -5.62 -1.91 20.88
C LEU A 298 -5.33 -3.38 21.19
N ARG A 299 -5.17 -4.20 20.14
CA ARG A 299 -4.61 -5.54 20.29
C ARG A 299 -3.14 -5.44 20.72
N PRO A 300 -2.67 -6.28 21.67
CA PRO A 300 -1.29 -6.24 22.13
C PRO A 300 -0.25 -6.34 21.01
N TYR A 301 -0.50 -7.22 20.04
CA TYR A 301 0.37 -7.45 18.90
C TYR A 301 -0.23 -6.89 17.60
N ASN A 302 0.34 -5.80 17.09
CA ASN A 302 -0.03 -5.22 15.80
C ASN A 302 1.18 -4.63 15.06
N PRO A 303 1.92 -5.44 14.29
CA PRO A 303 3.14 -5.00 13.60
C PRO A 303 2.92 -3.87 12.58
N ARG A 304 1.72 -3.77 12.01
CA ARG A 304 1.39 -2.72 11.05
C ARG A 304 1.31 -1.34 11.69
N LEU A 305 0.81 -1.22 12.92
CA LEU A 305 0.81 0.05 13.67
C LEU A 305 2.23 0.46 14.07
N VAL A 306 3.05 -0.49 14.53
CA VAL A 306 4.48 -0.26 14.79
C VAL A 306 5.20 0.22 13.53
N GLN A 307 4.94 -0.42 12.39
CA GLN A 307 5.49 0.02 11.11
C GLN A 307 4.97 1.39 10.67
N GLN A 308 3.68 1.71 10.89
CA GLN A 308 3.12 3.03 10.58
C GLN A 308 3.85 4.14 11.36
N ALA A 309 4.20 3.86 12.61
CA ALA A 309 4.99 4.76 13.43
C ALA A 309 6.41 4.99 12.87
N MET A 310 7.09 3.91 12.46
CA MET A 310 8.40 4.02 11.79
C MET A 310 8.30 4.86 10.52
N TYR A 311 7.31 4.58 9.68
CA TYR A 311 7.03 5.34 8.46
C TYR A 311 6.86 6.83 8.75
N LEU A 312 5.95 7.18 9.65
CA LEU A 312 5.56 8.57 9.84
C LEU A 312 6.65 9.37 10.57
N SER A 313 7.35 8.75 11.53
CA SER A 313 8.47 9.36 12.25
C SER A 313 9.60 9.82 11.31
N GLN A 314 9.74 9.13 10.17
CA GLN A 314 10.73 9.41 9.12
C GLN A 314 10.19 10.22 7.93
N SER A 315 8.88 10.48 7.88
CA SER A 315 8.23 11.13 6.73
C SER A 315 8.14 12.64 6.93
N ALA A 316 9.27 13.34 6.85
CA ALA A 316 9.35 14.79 7.10
C ALA A 316 8.34 15.61 6.28
N LEU A 317 8.09 15.23 5.03
CA LEU A 317 7.11 15.91 4.17
C LEU A 317 5.67 15.73 4.66
N ASN A 318 5.28 14.52 5.06
CA ASN A 318 3.95 14.30 5.61
C ASN A 318 3.79 15.05 6.92
N ARG A 319 4.77 14.95 7.82
CA ARG A 319 4.77 15.64 9.11
C ARG A 319 4.57 17.14 8.97
N LYS A 320 5.36 17.81 8.12
CA LYS A 320 5.22 19.26 7.85
C LYS A 320 3.88 19.64 7.21
N ALA A 321 3.23 18.72 6.50
CA ALA A 321 1.95 18.99 5.84
C ALA A 321 0.71 18.74 6.71
N ARG A 322 0.88 18.21 7.93
CA ARG A 322 -0.24 17.97 8.87
C ARG A 322 -0.25 19.05 9.95
N PRO A 323 -1.34 19.84 10.07
CA PRO A 323 -1.41 20.94 11.03
C PRO A 323 -1.21 20.52 12.49
N ARG A 324 -1.53 19.26 12.82
CA ARG A 324 -1.41 18.71 14.18
C ARG A 324 -0.04 18.11 14.50
N ASP A 325 0.94 18.12 13.58
CA ASP A 325 2.31 17.72 13.93
C ASP A 325 2.97 18.77 14.82
N CYS A 326 3.84 18.32 15.72
CA CYS A 326 4.71 19.17 16.53
C CYS A 326 5.60 20.15 15.71
N ALA A 327 5.71 19.97 14.40
CA ALA A 327 6.32 20.92 13.47
C ALA A 327 5.65 22.31 13.49
N HIS A 328 4.39 22.39 13.94
CA HIS A 328 3.60 23.62 14.00
C HIS A 328 3.32 24.09 15.44
N GLU A 329 3.89 23.44 16.45
CA GLU A 329 3.73 23.83 17.86
C GLU A 329 4.73 24.94 18.25
N GLU A 330 4.23 25.96 18.95
CA GLU A 330 5.03 27.04 19.54
C GLU A 330 4.78 27.17 21.06
N PRO A 331 5.83 27.09 21.91
CA PRO A 331 7.23 26.83 21.59
C PRO A 331 7.49 25.37 21.19
N SER A 332 8.54 25.13 20.39
CA SER A 332 8.87 23.79 19.89
C SER A 332 9.18 22.79 21.02
N PRO A 333 8.53 21.60 21.03
CA PRO A 333 8.67 20.63 22.12
C PRO A 333 9.90 19.70 22.00
N CYS A 334 10.82 19.91 21.05
CA CYS A 334 11.76 18.85 20.67
C CYS A 334 12.66 18.34 21.81
N GLY A 335 13.16 19.18 22.71
CA GLY A 335 14.04 18.73 23.82
C GLY A 335 13.38 17.77 24.82
N VAL A 336 12.05 17.66 24.80
CA VAL A 336 11.28 16.74 25.65
C VAL A 336 10.55 15.66 24.84
N CYS A 337 10.62 15.71 23.50
CA CYS A 337 9.93 14.77 22.61
C CYS A 337 10.66 13.43 22.55
N ASP A 338 9.90 12.34 22.69
CA ASP A 338 10.40 10.96 22.67
C ASP A 338 11.21 10.65 21.40
N LEU A 339 10.79 11.19 20.24
CA LEU A 339 11.52 11.00 18.98
C LEU A 339 12.90 11.66 18.95
N ASP A 340 13.03 12.84 19.56
CA ASP A 340 14.29 13.57 19.59
C ASP A 340 15.27 12.94 20.58
N ARG A 341 14.75 12.57 21.77
CA ARG A 341 15.52 11.85 22.81
C ARG A 341 16.01 10.49 22.33
N ALA A 342 15.18 9.75 21.60
CA ALA A 342 15.57 8.50 20.97
C ALA A 342 16.46 8.72 19.73
N GLY A 343 16.74 9.98 19.35
CA GLY A 343 17.60 10.33 18.24
C GLY A 343 17.07 9.79 16.93
N ILE A 344 15.75 9.82 16.69
CA ILE A 344 15.07 9.32 15.48
C ILE A 344 14.18 10.36 14.78
N CYS A 345 14.12 11.61 15.23
CA CYS A 345 13.24 12.61 14.65
C CYS A 345 13.69 13.10 13.25
N SER A 346 12.87 12.91 12.21
CA SER A 346 13.18 13.37 10.84
C SER A 346 13.08 14.88 10.60
N LEU A 347 12.72 15.68 11.60
CA LEU A 347 12.66 17.14 11.47
C LEU A 347 13.94 17.81 12.00
N ARG A 348 14.82 17.03 12.64
CA ARG A 348 16.07 17.48 13.24
C ARG A 348 17.30 17.12 12.39
N HIS A 349 17.12 16.33 11.33
CA HIS A 349 18.15 15.78 10.45
C HIS A 349 17.67 15.85 9.01
#